data_AF-A0A521Q185-F1
#
_entry.id   AF-A0A521Q185-F1
#
_cell.length_a   1.000
_cell.length_b   1.000
_cell.length_c   1.000
_cell.angle_alpha   90.00
_cell.angle_beta   90.00
_cell.angle_gamma   90.00
#
_symmetry.space_group_name_H-M   'P 1'
#
loop_
_entity.id
_entity.type
_entity.pdbx_description
1 polymer ?
#
loop_
_entity_poly.entity_id
_entity_poly.type
_entity_poly.pdbx_seq_one_letter_code
_entity_poly.pdbx_strand_id
1 'polypeptide(L)'
;MSRPLRIDYPHAYYHVTSRGNERRAIFKDDQDRSVFLEKLQSSLAIYGVRLHCYVLMDNHFHLVVETPKANLSQFMRHFNVSYTAYYNRRHGRVGHLYQGRFKAIVVEADSYLLELSRYVHLNPVRVGAMRHRGPREWLKYLGRYRWSSLDGYLGYGKRRAWVVYDQVLSYVEGSHRRYGRFVEEGALRGYSTPWEDLKGQVILGREGFWEQVKGRWLKGEGAVKDKERPSLSVLEKKGPEEVLGKVAGYFKLKPEELKKKRGGYRDQRGLVMEVMYRLCGMRQREIGRELGEIGYTQVSHERARIRQKIEHDSKVRRWSREVESLLIAKTKI
;
A
#
# COMPACT_ATOMS: atom_id res chain seq x y z
N MET A 1 -23.49 14.07 -9.10
CA MET A 1 -23.87 12.67 -8.82
C MET A 1 -23.37 12.26 -7.45
N SER A 2 -24.26 11.68 -6.63
CA SER A 2 -23.90 11.00 -5.39
C SER A 2 -22.97 9.84 -5.71
N ARG A 3 -21.92 9.68 -4.90
CA ARG A 3 -20.81 8.78 -5.17
C ARG A 3 -21.12 7.40 -4.56
N PRO A 4 -20.85 6.29 -5.26
CA PRO A 4 -20.97 4.97 -4.64
C PRO A 4 -20.06 4.88 -3.41
N LEU A 5 -20.60 4.30 -2.34
CA LEU A 5 -19.84 3.91 -1.16
C LEU A 5 -18.74 2.95 -1.56
N ARG A 6 -17.54 3.13 -0.99
CA ARG A 6 -16.44 2.17 -1.20
C ARG A 6 -16.70 0.97 -0.32
N ILE A 7 -16.61 -0.20 -0.93
CA ILE A 7 -16.68 -1.47 -0.22
C ILE A 7 -15.32 -1.70 0.44
N ASP A 8 -15.29 -1.73 1.76
CA ASP A 8 -14.09 -1.95 2.57
C ASP A 8 -14.40 -3.02 3.62
N TYR A 9 -13.71 -4.14 3.58
CA TYR A 9 -13.84 -5.22 4.57
C TYR A 9 -12.49 -5.94 4.77
N PRO A 10 -12.26 -6.60 5.92
CA PRO A 10 -11.01 -7.28 6.20
C PRO A 10 -10.67 -8.33 5.13
N HIS A 11 -9.40 -8.40 4.74
CA HIS A 11 -8.88 -9.32 3.71
C HIS A 11 -9.50 -9.13 2.32
N ALA A 12 -10.11 -7.97 2.06
CA ALA A 12 -10.60 -7.64 0.72
C ALA A 12 -9.43 -7.42 -0.25
N TYR A 13 -9.59 -7.93 -1.46
CA TYR A 13 -8.66 -7.72 -2.57
C TYR A 13 -9.18 -6.63 -3.50
N TYR A 14 -8.26 -5.83 -4.03
CA TYR A 14 -8.61 -4.71 -4.89
C TYR A 14 -7.68 -4.58 -6.09
N HIS A 15 -8.26 -4.30 -7.24
CA HIS A 15 -7.57 -3.60 -8.31
C HIS A 15 -7.68 -2.10 -8.12
N VAL A 16 -6.55 -1.44 -7.90
CA VAL A 16 -6.49 0.00 -7.64
C VAL A 16 -5.80 0.71 -8.80
N THR A 17 -6.41 1.80 -9.27
CA THR A 17 -5.81 2.68 -10.27
C THR A 17 -5.94 4.15 -9.91
N SER A 18 -4.95 4.94 -10.30
CA SER A 18 -5.02 6.40 -10.26
C SER A 18 -4.36 6.97 -11.51
N ARG A 19 -4.92 8.04 -12.05
CA ARG A 19 -4.47 8.67 -13.31
C ARG A 19 -4.16 10.15 -13.09
N GLY A 20 -3.11 10.63 -13.75
CA GLY A 20 -2.65 12.00 -13.70
C GLY A 20 -3.67 12.98 -14.25
N ASN A 21 -3.75 14.17 -13.64
CA ASN A 21 -4.67 15.22 -14.03
C ASN A 21 -4.55 15.51 -15.55
N GLU A 22 -5.68 15.64 -16.25
CA GLU A 22 -5.70 15.79 -17.72
C GLU A 22 -4.96 14.68 -18.49
N ARG A 23 -4.83 13.47 -17.90
CA ARG A 23 -4.05 12.35 -18.44
C ARG A 23 -2.56 12.67 -18.63
N ARG A 24 -2.06 13.72 -17.98
CA ARG A 24 -0.64 14.08 -17.97
C ARG A 24 0.18 13.05 -17.22
N ALA A 25 1.47 13.02 -17.54
CA ALA A 25 2.42 12.13 -16.89
C ALA A 25 2.46 12.39 -15.37
N ILE A 26 2.45 11.30 -14.60
CA ILE A 26 2.66 11.30 -13.14
C ILE A 26 4.12 10.94 -12.79
N PHE A 27 4.93 10.61 -13.79
CA PHE A 27 6.38 10.41 -13.73
C PHE A 27 7.01 11.19 -14.87
N LYS A 28 7.93 12.11 -14.60
CA LYS A 28 8.72 12.75 -15.67
C LYS A 28 9.96 11.92 -16.02
N ASP A 29 10.52 11.23 -15.03
CA ASP A 29 11.76 10.48 -15.15
C ASP A 29 11.73 9.21 -14.27
N ASP A 30 12.81 8.44 -14.32
CA ASP A 30 12.98 7.21 -13.55
C ASP A 30 13.22 7.47 -12.05
N GLN A 31 13.66 8.68 -11.69
CA GLN A 31 13.78 9.10 -10.30
C GLN A 31 12.39 9.22 -9.65
N ASP A 32 11.41 9.78 -10.36
CA ASP A 32 10.02 9.84 -9.92
C ASP A 32 9.44 8.46 -9.67
N ARG A 33 9.67 7.50 -10.58
CA ARG A 33 9.21 6.12 -10.42
C ARG A 33 9.90 5.42 -9.24
N SER A 34 11.18 5.68 -9.03
CA SER A 34 11.94 5.12 -7.91
C SER A 34 11.39 5.61 -6.57
N VAL A 35 11.17 6.92 -6.42
CA VAL A 35 10.58 7.50 -5.20
C VAL A 35 9.13 7.06 -5.01
N PHE A 36 8.37 6.88 -6.09
CA PHE A 36 7.02 6.32 -6.00
C PHE A 36 7.02 4.92 -5.38
N LEU A 37 7.91 4.03 -5.83
CA LEU A 37 8.03 2.68 -5.26
C LEU A 37 8.49 2.71 -3.80
N GLU A 38 9.39 3.62 -3.44
CA GLU A 38 9.81 3.83 -2.05
C GLU A 38 8.63 4.26 -1.16
N LYS A 39 7.87 5.29 -1.57
CA LYS A 39 6.69 5.75 -0.82
C LYS A 39 5.57 4.71 -0.78
N LEU A 40 5.43 3.91 -1.83
CA LEU A 40 4.52 2.78 -1.87
C LEU A 40 4.92 1.75 -0.82
N GLN A 41 6.18 1.30 -0.83
CA GLN A 41 6.72 0.36 0.14
C GLN A 41 6.52 0.84 1.58
N SER A 42 6.87 2.09 1.89
CA SER A 42 6.67 2.64 3.23
C SER A 42 5.19 2.67 3.61
N SER A 43 4.30 3.05 2.68
CA SER A 43 2.87 3.10 2.94
C SER A 43 2.26 1.71 3.15
N LEU A 44 2.69 0.70 2.39
CA LEU A 44 2.27 -0.70 2.59
C LEU A 44 2.62 -1.16 4.01
N ALA A 45 3.85 -0.87 4.47
CA ALA A 45 4.31 -1.23 5.81
C ALA A 45 3.53 -0.48 6.92
N ILE A 46 3.27 0.81 6.75
CA ILE A 46 2.50 1.61 7.73
C ILE A 46 1.08 1.06 7.90
N TYR A 47 0.42 0.70 6.80
CA TYR A 47 -0.98 0.29 6.83
C TYR A 47 -1.18 -1.23 6.93
N GLY A 48 -0.10 -2.02 6.85
CA GLY A 48 -0.18 -3.48 6.79
C GLY A 48 -0.97 -3.97 5.57
N VAL A 49 -0.88 -3.24 4.46
CA VAL A 49 -1.50 -3.62 3.18
C VAL A 49 -0.53 -4.53 2.45
N ARG A 50 -1.04 -5.61 1.87
CA ARG A 50 -0.23 -6.58 1.10
C ARG A 50 -0.37 -6.24 -0.37
N LEU A 51 0.77 -6.12 -1.06
CA LEU A 51 0.78 -5.89 -2.51
C LEU A 51 1.11 -7.21 -3.22
N HIS A 52 0.29 -7.59 -4.19
CA HIS A 52 0.49 -8.80 -4.98
C HIS A 52 1.19 -8.48 -6.30
N CYS A 53 0.71 -7.50 -7.06
CA CYS A 53 1.41 -7.04 -8.26
C CYS A 53 1.17 -5.56 -8.54
N TYR A 54 2.04 -4.99 -9.38
CA TYR A 54 1.91 -3.61 -9.82
C TYR A 54 2.49 -3.40 -11.22
N VAL A 55 2.02 -2.32 -11.85
CA VAL A 55 2.70 -1.68 -12.99
C VAL A 55 2.57 -0.16 -12.89
N LEU A 56 3.64 0.55 -13.19
CA LEU A 56 3.67 2.00 -13.29
C LEU A 56 3.67 2.37 -14.78
N MET A 57 2.67 3.10 -15.23
CA MET A 57 2.58 3.67 -16.57
C MET A 57 2.91 5.16 -16.50
N ASP A 58 3.14 5.83 -17.62
CA ASP A 58 3.58 7.24 -17.59
C ASP A 58 2.59 8.18 -16.92
N ASN A 59 1.29 7.99 -17.16
CA ASN A 59 0.22 8.84 -16.62
C ASN A 59 -0.71 8.13 -15.63
N HIS A 60 -0.46 6.88 -15.27
CA HIS A 60 -1.27 6.15 -14.30
C HIS A 60 -0.51 4.96 -13.71
N PHE A 61 -1.08 4.30 -12.71
CA PHE A 61 -0.54 3.07 -12.17
C PHE A 61 -1.65 2.07 -11.88
N HIS A 62 -1.28 0.80 -11.77
CA HIS A 62 -2.16 -0.29 -11.37
C HIS A 62 -1.51 -1.01 -10.19
N LEU A 63 -2.28 -1.22 -9.12
CA LEU A 63 -1.90 -2.03 -7.97
C LEU A 63 -2.93 -3.13 -7.76
N VAL A 64 -2.48 -4.32 -7.37
CA VAL A 64 -3.35 -5.36 -6.82
C VAL A 64 -2.99 -5.53 -5.35
N VAL A 65 -3.90 -5.13 -4.47
CA VAL A 65 -3.66 -5.07 -3.03
C VAL A 65 -4.70 -5.87 -2.27
N GLU A 66 -4.27 -6.48 -1.17
CA GLU A 66 -5.15 -7.01 -0.12
C GLU A 66 -5.09 -6.07 1.09
N THR A 67 -6.24 -5.75 1.69
CA THR A 67 -6.33 -4.97 2.93
C THR A 67 -6.81 -5.85 4.09
N PRO A 68 -5.90 -6.52 4.83
CA PRO A 68 -6.26 -7.31 6.01
C PRO A 68 -7.12 -6.55 7.04
N LYS A 69 -7.02 -5.23 7.08
CA LYS A 69 -7.65 -4.37 8.09
C LYS A 69 -8.80 -3.50 7.57
N ALA A 70 -9.29 -3.73 6.34
CA ALA A 70 -10.32 -2.87 5.74
C ALA A 70 -9.94 -1.38 5.71
N ASN A 71 -8.69 -1.07 5.34
CA ASN A 71 -8.10 0.27 5.49
C ASN A 71 -7.61 0.89 4.18
N LEU A 72 -8.22 0.48 3.04
CA LEU A 72 -7.76 0.87 1.70
C LEU A 72 -7.74 2.38 1.53
N SER A 73 -8.81 3.05 1.99
CA SER A 73 -8.92 4.51 1.83
C SER A 73 -7.87 5.28 2.63
N GLN A 74 -7.45 4.79 3.80
CA GLN A 74 -6.41 5.47 4.57
C GLN A 74 -5.02 5.24 3.96
N PHE A 75 -4.72 4.01 3.54
CA PHE A 75 -3.52 3.67 2.79
C PHE A 75 -3.36 4.56 1.54
N MET A 76 -4.36 4.58 0.67
CA MET A 76 -4.30 5.34 -0.58
C MET A 76 -4.23 6.85 -0.36
N ARG A 77 -4.89 7.38 0.70
CA ARG A 77 -4.78 8.80 1.04
C ARG A 77 -3.35 9.15 1.43
N HIS A 78 -2.74 8.40 2.34
CA HIS A 78 -1.36 8.65 2.77
C HIS A 78 -0.40 8.53 1.60
N PHE A 79 -0.50 7.45 0.84
CA PHE A 79 0.38 7.17 -0.30
C PHE A 79 0.30 8.27 -1.37
N ASN A 80 -0.90 8.59 -1.84
CA ASN A 80 -1.08 9.57 -2.91
C ASN A 80 -0.64 10.98 -2.47
N VAL A 81 -0.93 11.38 -1.23
CA VAL A 81 -0.52 12.68 -0.69
C VAL A 81 0.99 12.76 -0.56
N SER A 82 1.63 11.71 -0.04
CA SER A 82 3.09 11.66 0.12
C SER A 82 3.80 11.80 -1.22
N TYR A 83 3.37 11.05 -2.24
CA TYR A 83 3.97 11.13 -3.57
C TYR A 83 3.68 12.45 -4.28
N THR A 84 2.44 12.97 -4.19
CA THR A 84 2.07 14.26 -4.78
C THR A 84 2.90 15.40 -4.20
N ALA A 85 3.14 15.40 -2.89
CA ALA A 85 3.97 16.41 -2.23
C ALA A 85 5.42 16.37 -2.72
N TYR A 86 6.00 15.18 -2.87
CA TYR A 86 7.33 15.00 -3.46
C TYR A 86 7.36 15.51 -4.91
N TYR A 87 6.44 15.05 -5.76
CA TYR A 87 6.40 15.38 -7.18
C TYR A 87 6.24 16.90 -7.40
N ASN A 88 5.33 17.52 -6.65
CA ASN A 88 5.12 18.97 -6.72
C ASN A 88 6.36 19.76 -6.31
N ARG A 89 7.03 19.36 -5.22
CA ARG A 89 8.26 20.00 -4.78
C ARG A 89 9.39 19.87 -5.80
N ARG A 90 9.63 18.66 -6.31
CA ARG A 90 10.71 18.37 -7.27
C ARG A 90 10.52 19.13 -8.58
N HIS A 91 9.28 19.27 -9.03
CA HIS A 91 8.96 19.83 -10.35
C HIS A 91 8.44 21.27 -10.30
N GLY A 92 8.52 21.95 -9.14
CA GLY A 92 8.03 23.33 -8.97
C GLY A 92 6.54 23.49 -9.28
N ARG A 93 5.73 22.46 -9.04
CA ARG A 93 4.30 22.47 -9.36
C ARG A 93 3.44 22.79 -8.14
N VAL A 94 2.26 23.33 -8.42
CA VAL A 94 1.18 23.54 -7.45
C VAL A 94 -0.08 22.78 -7.90
N GLY A 95 -0.96 22.44 -6.96
CA GLY A 95 -2.23 21.80 -7.23
C GLY A 95 -2.18 20.26 -7.31
N HIS A 96 -3.21 19.69 -7.95
CA HIS A 96 -3.43 18.23 -7.98
C HIS A 96 -2.55 17.53 -9.02
N LEU A 97 -1.93 16.41 -8.60
CA LEU A 97 -1.23 15.51 -9.52
C LEU A 97 -2.21 14.57 -10.24
N TYR A 98 -3.23 14.06 -9.54
CA TYR A 98 -4.20 13.10 -10.07
C TYR A 98 -5.53 13.78 -10.45
N GLN A 99 -6.30 13.16 -11.35
CA GLN A 99 -7.64 13.63 -11.80
C GLN A 99 -8.70 13.64 -10.69
N GLY A 100 -8.39 13.06 -9.54
CA GLY A 100 -9.30 12.97 -8.41
C GLY A 100 -8.92 11.80 -7.51
N ARG A 101 -9.95 11.17 -6.93
CA ARG A 101 -9.76 9.99 -6.09
C ARG A 101 -9.32 8.79 -6.93
N PHE A 102 -8.54 7.90 -6.32
CA PHE A 102 -8.25 6.58 -6.88
C PHE A 102 -9.55 5.80 -7.15
N LYS A 103 -9.52 4.96 -8.18
CA LYS A 103 -10.51 3.91 -8.44
C LYS A 103 -10.06 2.64 -7.75
N ALA A 104 -11.02 1.90 -7.21
CA ALA A 104 -10.81 0.60 -6.59
C ALA A 104 -11.96 -0.33 -6.97
N ILE A 105 -11.62 -1.49 -7.52
CA ILE A 105 -12.55 -2.57 -7.85
C ILE A 105 -12.27 -3.70 -6.88
N VAL A 106 -13.27 -4.16 -6.14
CA VAL A 106 -13.17 -5.33 -5.25
C VAL A 106 -13.06 -6.58 -6.09
N VAL A 107 -12.18 -7.50 -5.69
CA VAL A 107 -11.85 -8.72 -6.45
C VAL A 107 -12.12 -9.95 -5.58
N GLU A 108 -12.83 -10.93 -6.11
CA GLU A 108 -12.85 -12.29 -5.56
C GLU A 108 -11.54 -12.98 -5.95
N ALA A 109 -10.60 -13.05 -5.00
CA ALA A 109 -9.23 -13.49 -5.26
C ALA A 109 -9.18 -14.89 -5.89
N ASP A 110 -9.95 -15.84 -5.35
CA ASP A 110 -9.97 -17.24 -5.79
C ASP A 110 -10.32 -17.43 -7.26
N SER A 111 -11.07 -16.50 -7.84
CA SER A 111 -11.51 -16.59 -9.23
C SER A 111 -10.69 -15.72 -10.18
N TYR A 112 -10.25 -14.54 -9.73
CA TYR A 112 -9.73 -13.51 -10.65
C TYR A 112 -8.31 -13.06 -10.37
N LEU A 113 -7.66 -13.48 -9.27
CA LEU A 113 -6.37 -12.91 -8.89
C LEU A 113 -5.26 -13.21 -9.90
N LEU A 114 -5.20 -14.43 -10.44
CA LEU A 114 -4.23 -14.81 -11.47
C LEU A 114 -4.46 -14.00 -12.76
N GLU A 115 -5.70 -13.95 -13.23
CA GLU A 115 -6.10 -13.22 -14.44
C GLU A 115 -5.84 -11.71 -14.34
N LEU A 116 -6.17 -11.13 -13.18
CA LEU A 116 -5.90 -9.74 -12.88
C LEU A 116 -4.40 -9.45 -12.88
N SER A 117 -3.58 -10.37 -12.37
CA SER A 117 -2.13 -10.21 -12.39
C SER A 117 -1.59 -10.16 -13.82
N ARG A 118 -2.03 -11.07 -14.70
CA ARG A 118 -1.72 -11.00 -16.14
C ARG A 118 -2.19 -9.70 -16.76
N TYR A 119 -3.39 -9.24 -16.42
CA TYR A 119 -3.88 -7.95 -16.90
C TYR A 119 -2.98 -6.78 -16.50
N VAL A 120 -2.59 -6.71 -15.23
CA VAL A 120 -1.69 -5.66 -14.74
C VAL A 120 -0.34 -5.72 -15.46
N HIS A 121 0.26 -6.89 -15.64
CA HIS A 121 1.56 -7.01 -16.30
C HIS A 121 1.53 -6.78 -17.81
N LEU A 122 0.42 -7.02 -18.49
CA LEU A 122 0.27 -6.77 -19.93
C LEU A 122 -0.11 -5.31 -20.26
N ASN A 123 -0.44 -4.47 -19.27
CA ASN A 123 -0.79 -3.07 -19.51
C ASN A 123 0.24 -2.28 -20.35
N PRO A 124 1.57 -2.41 -20.14
CA PRO A 124 2.58 -1.68 -20.91
C PRO A 124 2.53 -1.89 -22.42
N VAL A 125 2.02 -3.04 -22.87
CA VAL A 125 1.95 -3.38 -24.31
C VAL A 125 0.55 -3.24 -24.90
N ARG A 126 -0.48 -3.18 -24.05
CA ARG A 126 -1.88 -3.04 -24.47
C ARG A 126 -2.30 -1.60 -24.79
N VAL A 127 -1.50 -0.61 -24.40
CA VAL A 127 -1.81 0.80 -24.60
C VAL A 127 -0.65 1.54 -25.27
N GLY A 128 -0.94 2.72 -25.82
CA GLY A 128 0.09 3.58 -26.42
C GLY A 128 0.76 2.96 -27.65
N ALA A 129 2.03 3.30 -27.87
CA ALA A 129 2.78 2.96 -29.07
C ALA A 129 2.97 1.44 -29.29
N MET A 130 2.95 0.64 -28.22
CA MET A 130 3.12 -0.81 -28.31
C MET A 130 1.86 -1.54 -28.77
N ARG A 131 0.68 -0.91 -28.70
CA ARG A 131 -0.62 -1.56 -28.99
C ARG A 131 -0.69 -2.17 -30.39
N HIS A 132 -0.02 -1.57 -31.37
CA HIS A 132 -0.02 -2.00 -32.77
C HIS A 132 1.14 -2.95 -33.12
N ARG A 133 1.98 -3.29 -32.14
CA ARG A 133 3.13 -4.19 -32.31
C ARG A 133 2.72 -5.65 -32.16
N GLY A 134 3.55 -6.56 -32.67
CA GLY A 134 3.29 -7.99 -32.58
C GLY A 134 3.63 -8.60 -31.22
N PRO A 135 3.11 -9.79 -30.88
CA PRO A 135 3.37 -10.45 -29.59
C PRO A 135 4.86 -10.66 -29.27
N ARG A 136 5.70 -10.94 -30.27
CA ARG A 136 7.16 -11.07 -30.07
C ARG A 136 7.79 -9.76 -29.59
N GLU A 137 7.39 -8.64 -30.16
CA GLU A 137 7.85 -7.32 -29.72
C GLU A 137 7.31 -6.98 -28.33
N TRP A 138 6.08 -7.39 -28.02
CA TRP A 138 5.50 -7.23 -26.68
C TRP A 138 6.31 -7.95 -25.61
N LEU A 139 6.61 -9.23 -25.79
CA LEU A 139 7.39 -10.01 -24.82
C LEU A 139 8.80 -9.44 -24.63
N LYS A 140 9.45 -9.03 -25.72
CA LYS A 140 10.76 -8.35 -25.66
C LYS A 140 10.69 -7.04 -24.89
N TYR A 141 9.63 -6.25 -25.10
CA TYR A 141 9.42 -4.99 -24.38
C TYR A 141 9.14 -5.22 -22.89
N LEU A 142 8.24 -6.16 -22.56
CA LEU A 142 7.91 -6.51 -21.18
C LEU A 142 9.11 -7.05 -20.41
N GLY A 143 9.96 -7.87 -21.05
CA GLY A 143 11.20 -8.34 -20.44
C GLY A 143 12.19 -7.23 -20.08
N ARG A 144 12.07 -6.05 -20.70
CA ARG A 144 12.89 -4.86 -20.40
C ARG A 144 12.14 -3.84 -19.53
N TYR A 145 10.86 -4.05 -19.25
CA TYR A 145 10.01 -3.09 -18.55
C TYR A 145 10.16 -3.18 -17.02
N ARG A 146 11.13 -2.43 -16.49
CA ARG A 146 11.53 -2.47 -15.07
C ARG A 146 10.52 -1.86 -14.10
N TRP A 147 9.51 -1.17 -14.62
CA TRP A 147 8.50 -0.44 -13.85
C TRP A 147 7.24 -1.27 -13.57
N SER A 148 7.44 -2.58 -13.36
CA SER A 148 6.40 -3.53 -13.00
C SER A 148 6.96 -4.56 -12.02
N SER A 149 6.07 -5.38 -11.42
CA SER A 149 6.50 -6.54 -10.62
C SER A 149 6.72 -7.82 -11.44
N LEU A 150 6.61 -7.77 -12.78
CA LEU A 150 6.64 -8.95 -13.64
C LEU A 150 7.96 -9.73 -13.53
N ASP A 151 9.08 -9.04 -13.37
CA ASP A 151 10.41 -9.65 -13.23
C ASP A 151 10.51 -10.67 -12.10
N GLY A 152 9.92 -10.37 -10.94
CA GLY A 152 9.86 -11.26 -9.79
C GLY A 152 8.92 -12.45 -9.99
N TYR A 153 7.95 -12.35 -10.91
CA TYR A 153 7.09 -13.45 -11.32
C TYR A 153 7.71 -14.36 -12.36
N LEU A 154 8.57 -13.83 -13.24
CA LEU A 154 9.27 -14.61 -14.25
C LEU A 154 10.55 -15.28 -13.71
N GLY A 155 11.00 -14.91 -12.51
CA GLY A 155 12.23 -15.44 -11.90
C GLY A 155 13.50 -14.88 -12.52
N TYR A 156 13.41 -13.83 -13.35
CA TYR A 156 14.57 -13.20 -14.01
C TYR A 156 15.21 -12.11 -13.15
N GLY A 157 14.53 -11.64 -12.10
CA GLY A 157 14.99 -10.56 -11.23
C GLY A 157 14.91 -10.91 -9.75
N LYS A 158 15.54 -10.08 -8.91
CA LYS A 158 15.44 -10.21 -7.46
C LYS A 158 14.02 -9.89 -7.02
N ARG A 159 13.32 -10.87 -6.44
CA ARG A 159 12.00 -10.66 -5.80
C ARG A 159 12.08 -9.48 -4.83
N ARG A 160 11.12 -8.57 -4.93
CA ARG A 160 10.99 -7.46 -3.99
C ARG A 160 10.36 -7.99 -2.70
N ALA A 161 11.07 -7.86 -1.57
CA ALA A 161 10.62 -8.42 -0.29
C ALA A 161 9.25 -7.91 0.19
N TRP A 162 8.81 -6.75 -0.30
CA TRP A 162 7.52 -6.13 0.04
C TRP A 162 6.39 -6.46 -0.96
N VAL A 163 6.62 -7.39 -1.89
CA VAL A 163 5.62 -7.91 -2.82
C VAL A 163 5.35 -9.38 -2.48
N VAL A 164 4.07 -9.73 -2.33
CA VAL A 164 3.59 -11.07 -1.97
C VAL A 164 3.30 -11.87 -3.25
N TYR A 165 4.37 -12.35 -3.88
CA TYR A 165 4.29 -13.10 -5.13
C TYR A 165 3.58 -14.45 -4.98
N ASP A 166 3.81 -15.13 -3.85
CA ASP A 166 3.42 -16.54 -3.68
C ASP A 166 1.90 -16.75 -3.74
N GLN A 167 1.12 -15.73 -3.35
CA GLN A 167 -0.35 -15.78 -3.45
C GLN A 167 -0.83 -15.89 -4.90
N VAL A 168 -0.16 -15.26 -5.86
CA VAL A 168 -0.53 -15.36 -7.28
C VAL A 168 0.14 -16.59 -7.90
N LEU A 169 1.39 -16.88 -7.51
CA LEU A 169 2.11 -18.04 -8.04
C LEU A 169 1.48 -19.36 -7.61
N SER A 170 0.75 -19.43 -6.49
CA SER A 170 0.06 -20.65 -6.05
C SER A 170 -0.95 -21.18 -7.09
N TYR A 171 -1.63 -20.28 -7.83
CA TYR A 171 -2.55 -20.66 -8.92
C TYR A 171 -1.85 -21.32 -10.11
N VAL A 172 -0.51 -21.27 -10.15
CA VAL A 172 0.34 -21.93 -11.14
C VAL A 172 1.39 -22.84 -10.47
N GLU A 173 1.02 -23.43 -9.33
CA GLU A 173 1.83 -24.39 -8.56
C GLU A 173 3.21 -23.83 -8.16
N GLY A 174 3.28 -22.53 -7.84
CA GLY A 174 4.54 -21.86 -7.47
C GLY A 174 5.51 -21.66 -8.64
N SER A 175 5.14 -22.02 -9.87
CA SER A 175 6.09 -22.11 -10.98
C SER A 175 6.22 -20.82 -11.78
N HIS A 176 7.39 -20.18 -11.70
CA HIS A 176 7.78 -19.05 -12.55
C HIS A 176 7.63 -19.36 -14.05
N ARG A 177 8.00 -20.57 -14.48
CA ARG A 177 7.88 -21.01 -15.86
C ARG A 177 6.42 -21.09 -16.32
N ARG A 178 5.52 -21.62 -15.48
CA ARG A 178 4.09 -21.68 -15.80
C ARG A 178 3.47 -20.29 -15.82
N TYR A 179 3.83 -19.41 -14.89
CA TYR A 179 3.41 -18.02 -14.91
C TYR A 179 3.86 -17.30 -16.20
N GLY A 180 5.11 -17.50 -16.62
CA GLY A 180 5.64 -16.94 -17.86
C GLY A 180 4.82 -17.37 -19.08
N ARG A 181 4.53 -18.67 -19.21
CA ARG A 181 3.65 -19.18 -20.28
C ARG A 181 2.24 -18.59 -20.21
N PHE A 182 1.67 -18.47 -19.02
CA PHE A 182 0.35 -17.88 -18.84
C PHE A 182 0.26 -16.41 -19.31
N VAL A 183 1.30 -15.62 -19.05
CA VAL A 183 1.42 -14.23 -19.56
C VAL A 183 1.63 -14.21 -21.07
N GLU A 184 2.49 -15.08 -21.58
CA GLU A 184 2.78 -15.21 -23.01
C GLU A 184 1.55 -15.62 -23.82
N GLU A 185 0.76 -16.59 -23.33
CA GLU A 185 -0.50 -17.00 -23.95
C GLU A 185 -1.48 -15.83 -24.06
N GLY A 186 -1.62 -15.02 -23.01
CA GLY A 186 -2.48 -13.83 -23.05
C GLY A 186 -1.96 -12.74 -23.98
N ALA A 187 -0.64 -12.66 -24.20
CA ALA A 187 -0.06 -11.76 -25.20
C ALA A 187 -0.25 -12.26 -26.64
N LEU A 188 -0.18 -13.57 -26.87
CA LEU A 188 -0.23 -14.19 -28.20
C LEU A 188 -1.65 -14.39 -28.72
N ARG A 189 -2.54 -14.94 -27.89
CA ARG A 189 -3.89 -15.36 -28.27
C ARG A 189 -4.97 -14.35 -27.87
N GLY A 190 -4.56 -13.29 -27.16
CA GLY A 190 -5.49 -12.47 -26.40
C GLY A 190 -6.02 -13.23 -25.19
N TYR A 191 -6.79 -12.54 -24.36
CA TYR A 191 -7.50 -13.13 -23.23
C TYR A 191 -8.72 -12.26 -22.90
N SER A 192 -9.77 -12.91 -22.40
CA SER A 192 -10.93 -12.22 -21.84
C SER A 192 -10.46 -11.26 -20.76
N THR A 193 -10.85 -10.00 -20.87
CA THR A 193 -10.48 -9.05 -19.82
C THR A 193 -11.23 -9.41 -18.55
N PRO A 194 -10.63 -9.23 -17.36
CA PRO A 194 -11.37 -9.42 -16.11
C PRO A 194 -12.56 -8.44 -15.97
N TRP A 195 -12.77 -7.53 -16.93
CA TRP A 195 -13.84 -6.55 -16.89
C TRP A 195 -15.15 -7.06 -17.50
N GLU A 196 -15.14 -8.19 -18.20
CA GLU A 196 -16.36 -8.80 -18.75
C GLU A 196 -17.34 -9.20 -17.63
N ASP A 197 -16.81 -9.65 -16.49
CA ASP A 197 -17.58 -10.03 -15.30
C ASP A 197 -17.74 -8.89 -14.27
N LEU A 198 -17.44 -7.64 -14.65
CA LEU A 198 -17.49 -6.49 -13.76
C LEU A 198 -18.94 -6.07 -13.47
N LYS A 199 -19.46 -6.42 -12.29
CA LYS A 199 -20.78 -5.99 -11.82
C LYS A 199 -20.72 -4.60 -11.20
N GLY A 200 -21.61 -3.70 -11.66
CA GLY A 200 -21.79 -2.36 -11.07
C GLY A 200 -20.57 -1.43 -11.15
N GLN A 201 -19.60 -1.71 -12.04
CA GLN A 201 -18.34 -0.97 -12.20
C GLN A 201 -17.36 -1.02 -11.01
N VAL A 202 -17.67 -1.81 -9.96
CA VAL A 202 -16.90 -1.81 -8.70
C VAL A 202 -16.57 -3.19 -8.16
N ILE A 203 -17.14 -4.27 -8.71
CA ILE A 203 -16.93 -5.63 -8.21
C ILE A 203 -16.62 -6.58 -9.35
N LEU A 204 -15.56 -7.36 -9.16
CA LEU A 204 -15.13 -8.44 -10.01
C LEU A 204 -15.20 -9.76 -9.21
N GLY A 205 -16.16 -10.62 -9.54
CA GLY A 205 -16.41 -11.87 -8.83
C GLY A 205 -17.46 -12.72 -9.55
N ARG A 206 -17.57 -13.99 -9.16
CA ARG A 206 -18.57 -14.92 -9.70
C ARG A 206 -20.00 -14.48 -9.35
N GLU A 207 -20.97 -15.11 -10.00
CA GLU A 207 -22.38 -14.92 -9.66
C GLU A 207 -22.64 -15.23 -8.17
N GLY A 208 -23.38 -14.36 -7.47
CA GLY A 208 -23.59 -14.45 -6.03
C GLY A 208 -22.56 -13.69 -5.15
N PHE A 209 -21.37 -13.37 -5.67
CA PHE A 209 -20.37 -12.60 -4.90
C PHE A 209 -20.87 -11.19 -4.57
N TRP A 210 -21.58 -10.55 -5.50
CA TRP A 210 -22.21 -9.25 -5.26
C TRP A 210 -23.26 -9.31 -4.16
N GLU A 211 -24.14 -10.30 -4.22
CA GLU A 211 -25.21 -10.54 -3.25
C GLU A 211 -24.62 -10.84 -1.86
N GLN A 212 -23.52 -11.59 -1.80
CA GLN A 212 -22.77 -11.85 -0.56
C GLN A 212 -22.15 -10.57 0.01
N VAL A 213 -21.44 -9.79 -0.82
CA VAL A 213 -20.83 -8.52 -0.40
C VAL A 213 -21.92 -7.53 0.06
N LYS A 214 -23.04 -7.46 -0.65
CA LYS A 214 -24.16 -6.57 -0.35
C LYS A 214 -24.96 -7.00 0.88
N GLY A 215 -25.30 -8.29 0.99
CA GLY A 215 -26.05 -8.84 2.12
C GLY A 215 -25.26 -8.75 3.42
N ARG A 216 -23.96 -9.06 3.38
CA ARG A 216 -23.11 -9.10 4.57
C ARG A 216 -22.67 -7.70 5.04
N TRP A 217 -22.52 -6.74 4.13
CA TRP A 217 -21.83 -5.47 4.47
C TRP A 217 -22.54 -4.19 4.04
N LEU A 218 -23.56 -4.24 3.16
CA LEU A 218 -24.38 -3.08 2.79
C LEU A 218 -25.76 -3.06 3.47
N LYS A 219 -26.28 -4.21 3.95
CA LYS A 219 -27.64 -4.32 4.54
C LYS A 219 -27.77 -5.02 5.91
N GLY A 220 -26.78 -5.76 6.39
CA GLY A 220 -26.83 -6.46 7.70
C GLY A 220 -26.46 -5.59 8.89
N GLU A 221 -26.70 -6.07 10.12
CA GLU A 221 -26.46 -5.40 11.43
C GLU A 221 -24.99 -4.94 11.70
N GLY A 222 -24.09 -5.09 10.73
CA GLY A 222 -22.76 -4.47 10.69
C GLY A 222 -22.63 -3.28 9.73
N ALA A 223 -23.76 -2.78 9.19
CA ALA A 223 -23.78 -1.60 8.32
C ALA A 223 -23.22 -0.40 9.09
N VAL A 224 -22.01 0.00 8.73
CA VAL A 224 -21.33 1.18 9.28
C VAL A 224 -22.16 2.41 8.90
N LYS A 225 -23.09 2.77 9.78
CA LYS A 225 -23.96 3.95 9.68
C LYS A 225 -23.24 5.26 10.00
N ASP A 226 -21.91 5.25 10.12
CA ASP A 226 -21.17 6.42 10.57
C ASP A 226 -20.24 6.97 9.48
N LYS A 227 -20.47 8.23 9.13
CA LYS A 227 -19.59 9.03 8.25
C LYS A 227 -18.21 9.06 8.90
N GLU A 228 -17.20 8.67 8.14
CA GLU A 228 -15.78 8.89 8.47
C GLU A 228 -15.30 8.33 9.84
N ARG A 229 -15.34 7.01 10.03
CA ARG A 229 -14.49 6.38 11.05
C ARG A 229 -13.47 5.38 10.49
N PRO A 230 -12.21 5.41 10.98
CA PRO A 230 -11.10 4.63 10.45
C PRO A 230 -11.11 3.24 11.10
N SER A 231 -11.31 2.24 10.27
CA SER A 231 -11.11 0.81 10.53
C SER A 231 -9.62 0.51 10.83
N LEU A 232 -9.17 0.96 12.00
CA LEU A 232 -7.94 0.55 12.67
C LEU A 232 -8.22 -0.01 14.07
N SER A 233 -9.49 -0.21 14.45
CA SER A 233 -9.89 -0.72 15.77
C SER A 233 -9.81 -2.24 15.94
N VAL A 234 -9.34 -3.00 14.94
CA VAL A 234 -9.33 -4.48 14.98
C VAL A 234 -7.96 -5.07 14.62
N LEU A 235 -6.89 -4.35 14.93
CA LEU A 235 -5.64 -5.02 15.31
C LEU A 235 -5.70 -5.23 16.81
N GLU A 236 -5.06 -6.28 17.34
CA GLU A 236 -4.59 -6.25 18.72
C GLU A 236 -3.78 -4.95 18.91
N LYS A 237 -4.45 -3.89 19.33
CA LYS A 237 -3.81 -2.60 19.58
C LYS A 237 -2.99 -2.82 20.82
N LYS A 238 -1.68 -2.93 20.65
CA LYS A 238 -0.77 -2.55 21.73
C LYS A 238 -1.12 -1.12 22.10
N GLY A 239 -1.57 -0.93 23.34
CA GLY A 239 -1.97 0.38 23.81
C GLY A 239 -0.79 1.36 23.70
N PRO A 240 -1.05 2.67 23.57
CA PRO A 240 0.01 3.67 23.65
C PRO A 240 0.91 3.47 24.88
N GLU A 241 0.32 3.06 26.01
CA GLU A 241 1.05 2.72 27.23
C GLU A 241 1.99 1.54 27.07
N GLU A 242 1.59 0.48 26.37
CA GLU A 242 2.44 -0.68 26.13
C GLU A 242 3.64 -0.27 25.25
N VAL A 243 3.40 0.49 24.18
CA VAL A 243 4.48 1.01 23.33
C VAL A 243 5.42 1.88 24.14
N LEU A 244 4.89 2.83 24.89
CA LEU A 244 5.67 3.72 25.73
C LEU A 244 6.49 2.94 26.75
N GLY A 245 5.89 1.96 27.42
CA GLY A 245 6.54 1.09 28.40
C GLY A 245 7.66 0.24 27.81
N LYS A 246 7.43 -0.37 26.64
CA LYS A 246 8.45 -1.19 25.96
C LYS A 246 9.62 -0.36 25.45
N VAL A 247 9.35 0.82 24.87
CA VAL A 247 10.42 1.73 24.44
C VAL A 247 11.18 2.26 25.65
N ALA A 248 10.49 2.70 26.70
CA ALA A 248 11.12 3.18 27.93
C ALA A 248 12.00 2.09 28.57
N GLY A 249 11.48 0.87 28.72
CA GLY A 249 12.22 -0.28 29.26
C GLY A 249 13.46 -0.64 28.44
N TYR A 250 13.36 -0.63 27.10
CA TYR A 250 14.50 -0.87 26.21
C TYR A 250 15.64 0.14 26.45
N PHE A 251 15.31 1.41 26.70
CA PHE A 251 16.29 2.46 26.98
C PHE A 251 16.63 2.63 28.47
N LYS A 252 16.09 1.76 29.35
CA LYS A 252 16.21 1.89 30.82
C LYS A 252 15.75 3.26 31.36
N LEU A 253 14.69 3.79 30.76
CA LEU A 253 14.04 5.05 31.13
C LEU A 253 12.70 4.81 31.80
N LYS A 254 12.21 5.79 32.54
CA LYS A 254 10.80 5.83 32.97
C LYS A 254 9.92 6.38 31.83
N PRO A 255 8.70 5.85 31.60
CA PRO A 255 7.76 6.38 30.62
C PRO A 255 7.55 7.90 30.70
N GLU A 256 7.51 8.44 31.92
CA GLU A 256 7.34 9.87 32.18
C GLU A 256 8.50 10.73 31.66
N GLU A 257 9.72 10.20 31.59
CA GLU A 257 10.86 10.92 30.99
C GLU A 257 10.70 11.12 29.48
N LEU A 258 10.04 10.17 28.81
CA LEU A 258 9.72 10.26 27.39
C LEU A 258 8.50 11.15 27.12
N LYS A 259 7.68 11.48 28.14
CA LYS A 259 6.56 12.43 28.05
C LYS A 259 7.01 13.90 28.23
N LYS A 260 8.18 14.17 28.82
CA LYS A 260 8.69 15.54 29.01
C LYS A 260 9.00 16.23 27.67
N LYS A 261 8.52 17.47 27.52
CA LYS A 261 8.73 18.30 26.32
C LYS A 261 10.19 18.74 26.14
N ARG A 262 10.92 18.90 27.24
CA ARG A 262 12.37 19.22 27.30
C ARG A 262 13.08 18.10 28.06
N GLY A 263 14.00 17.40 27.39
CA GLY A 263 14.77 16.30 27.95
C GLY A 263 15.83 15.79 26.96
N GLY A 264 16.82 15.03 27.46
CA GLY A 264 17.94 14.51 26.66
C GLY A 264 17.57 13.38 25.66
N TYR A 265 16.30 12.95 25.63
CA TYR A 265 15.87 11.72 24.95
C TYR A 265 15.08 11.96 23.66
N ARG A 266 15.50 12.95 22.86
CA ARG A 266 14.77 13.38 21.66
C ARG A 266 14.61 12.26 20.62
N ASP A 267 15.61 11.42 20.43
CA ASP A 267 15.56 10.32 19.46
C ASP A 267 14.65 9.18 19.92
N GLN A 268 14.70 8.83 21.20
CA GLN A 268 13.84 7.83 21.84
C GLN A 268 12.38 8.28 21.76
N ARG A 269 12.10 9.56 22.05
CA ARG A 269 10.78 10.16 21.93
C ARG A 269 10.28 10.18 20.48
N GLY A 270 11.17 10.45 19.52
CA GLY A 270 10.87 10.31 18.09
C GLY A 270 10.51 8.88 17.69
N LEU A 271 11.24 7.88 18.20
CA LEU A 271 10.94 6.47 17.99
C LEU A 271 9.57 6.09 18.55
N VAL A 272 9.22 6.54 19.76
CA VAL A 272 7.87 6.33 20.33
C VAL A 272 6.79 6.88 19.40
N MET A 273 6.94 8.12 18.91
CA MET A 273 5.97 8.72 18.00
C MET A 273 5.83 7.93 16.69
N GLU A 274 6.93 7.45 16.13
CA GLU A 274 6.90 6.68 14.88
C GLU A 274 6.26 5.30 15.08
N VAL A 275 6.55 4.65 16.21
CA VAL A 275 5.99 3.35 16.56
C VAL A 275 4.50 3.46 16.92
N MET A 276 4.08 4.45 17.72
CA MET A 276 2.66 4.72 18.00
C MET A 276 1.86 4.99 16.72
N TYR A 277 2.46 5.72 15.77
CA TYR A 277 1.82 5.94 14.48
C TYR A 277 1.70 4.65 13.66
N ARG A 278 2.78 3.85 13.58
CA ARG A 278 2.84 2.65 12.72
C ARG A 278 2.11 1.44 13.30
N LEU A 279 2.27 1.19 14.59
CA LEU A 279 1.78 -0.03 15.25
C LEU A 279 0.45 0.18 15.99
N CYS A 280 0.24 1.34 16.62
CA CYS A 280 -1.03 1.64 17.31
C CYS A 280 -2.07 2.30 16.38
N GLY A 281 -1.66 2.75 15.19
CA GLY A 281 -2.54 3.46 14.25
C GLY A 281 -2.98 4.85 14.73
N MET A 282 -2.25 5.44 15.69
CA MET A 282 -2.60 6.72 16.29
C MET A 282 -2.36 7.88 15.32
N ARG A 283 -3.26 8.86 15.33
CA ARG A 283 -3.12 10.13 14.62
C ARG A 283 -2.09 11.01 15.34
N GLN A 284 -1.47 11.93 14.60
CA GLN A 284 -0.46 12.84 15.16
C GLN A 284 -0.98 13.68 16.34
N ARG A 285 -2.26 14.07 16.32
CA ARG A 285 -2.91 14.76 17.44
C ARG A 285 -3.07 13.87 18.67
N GLU A 286 -3.33 12.58 18.47
CA GLU A 286 -3.48 11.60 19.55
C GLU A 286 -2.12 11.31 20.18
N ILE A 287 -1.09 11.09 19.35
CA ILE A 287 0.31 10.96 19.80
C ILE A 287 0.76 12.20 20.56
N GLY A 288 0.36 13.39 20.09
CA GLY A 288 0.69 14.65 20.75
C GLY A 288 0.09 14.76 22.15
N ARG A 289 -1.18 14.36 22.33
CA ARG A 289 -1.83 14.30 23.65
C ARG A 289 -1.15 13.29 24.57
N GLU A 290 -0.83 12.11 24.04
CA GLU A 290 -0.19 11.03 24.79
C GLU A 290 1.20 11.42 25.34
N LEU A 291 1.95 12.25 24.60
CA LEU A 291 3.33 12.61 24.92
C LEU A 291 3.49 14.01 25.53
N GLY A 292 2.54 14.42 26.36
CA GLY A 292 2.60 15.67 27.12
C GLY A 292 2.20 16.90 26.30
N GLU A 293 1.02 16.83 25.66
CA GLU A 293 0.36 17.93 24.92
C GLU A 293 1.25 18.63 23.88
N ILE A 294 1.86 17.82 23.02
CA ILE A 294 2.65 18.32 21.90
C ILE A 294 1.73 18.68 20.73
N GLY A 295 2.01 19.80 20.07
CA GLY A 295 1.34 20.16 18.82
C GLY A 295 1.55 19.11 17.71
N TYR A 296 0.51 18.86 16.91
CA TYR A 296 0.55 17.84 15.84
C TYR A 296 1.69 18.08 14.82
N THR A 297 1.99 19.35 14.50
CA THR A 297 3.06 19.72 13.57
C THR A 297 4.43 19.26 14.08
N GLN A 298 4.66 19.41 15.38
CA GLN A 298 5.90 18.96 16.02
C GLN A 298 6.01 17.44 16.00
N VAL A 299 4.91 16.71 16.24
CA VAL A 299 4.87 15.25 16.09
C VAL A 299 5.19 14.84 14.64
N SER A 300 4.63 15.52 13.64
CA SER A 300 4.93 15.29 12.23
C SER A 300 6.43 15.45 11.91
N HIS A 301 7.02 16.55 12.37
CA HIS A 301 8.42 16.89 12.12
C HIS A 301 9.38 15.92 12.82
N GLU A 302 9.13 15.58 14.09
CA GLU A 302 9.97 14.63 14.83
C GLU A 302 9.91 13.23 14.21
N ARG A 303 8.73 12.81 13.72
CA ARG A 303 8.59 11.55 12.98
C ARG A 303 9.31 11.55 11.65
N ALA A 304 9.27 12.65 10.89
CA ALA A 304 10.03 12.77 9.66
C ALA A 304 11.54 12.71 9.94
N ARG A 305 11.99 13.41 10.97
CA ARG A 305 13.38 13.43 11.44
C ARG A 305 13.87 12.04 11.84
N ILE A 306 13.09 11.31 12.64
CA ILE A 306 13.50 9.98 13.10
C ILE A 306 13.55 8.97 11.95
N ARG A 307 12.62 9.03 10.99
CA ARG A 307 12.66 8.18 9.78
C ARG A 307 13.93 8.43 8.97
N GLN A 308 14.26 9.70 8.75
CA GLN A 308 15.50 10.07 8.07
C GLN A 308 16.73 9.58 8.85
N LYS A 309 16.73 9.67 10.19
CA LYS A 309 17.81 9.10 11.01
C LYS A 309 17.89 7.58 10.90
N ILE A 310 16.78 6.83 10.89
CA ILE A 310 16.78 5.37 10.72
C ILE A 310 17.47 4.97 9.40
N GLU A 311 17.34 5.78 8.36
CA GLU A 311 17.99 5.55 7.06
C GLU A 311 19.51 5.80 7.10
N HIS A 312 20.01 6.72 7.91
CA HIS A 312 21.41 7.19 7.82
C HIS A 312 22.27 6.90 9.07
N ASP A 313 21.65 6.62 10.21
CA ASP A 313 22.30 6.38 11.50
C ASP A 313 22.12 4.89 11.89
N SER A 314 23.22 4.15 11.90
CA SER A 314 23.23 2.72 12.21
C SER A 314 22.74 2.41 13.63
N LYS A 315 22.99 3.32 14.58
CA LYS A 315 22.56 3.19 15.97
C LYS A 315 21.04 3.30 16.08
N VAL A 316 20.46 4.34 15.47
CA VAL A 316 19.01 4.57 15.49
C VAL A 316 18.27 3.49 14.70
N ARG A 317 18.84 3.03 13.59
CA ARG A 317 18.30 1.89 12.83
C ARG A 317 18.23 0.62 13.66
N ARG A 318 19.29 0.32 14.42
CA ARG A 318 19.33 -0.83 15.34
C ARG A 318 18.25 -0.69 16.41
N TRP A 319 18.14 0.47 17.06
CA TRP A 319 17.09 0.75 18.04
C TRP A 319 15.69 0.51 17.49
N SER A 320 15.38 1.02 16.29
CA SER A 320 14.08 0.83 15.66
C SER A 320 13.75 -0.65 15.46
N ARG A 321 14.71 -1.46 15.01
CA ARG A 321 14.50 -2.90 14.79
C ARG A 321 14.27 -3.66 16.09
N GLU A 322 15.09 -3.40 17.10
CA GLU A 322 14.99 -4.09 18.40
C GLU A 322 13.68 -3.72 19.11
N VAL A 323 13.29 -2.44 19.12
CA VAL A 323 12.00 -2.00 19.66
C VAL A 323 10.82 -2.61 18.90
N GLU A 324 10.86 -2.64 17.56
CA GLU A 324 9.82 -3.30 16.76
C GLU A 324 9.74 -4.79 17.09
N SER A 325 10.86 -5.50 17.24
CA SER A 325 10.85 -6.92 17.62
C SER A 325 10.25 -7.17 19.00
N LEU A 326 10.51 -6.30 19.98
CA LEU A 326 9.93 -6.40 21.33
C LEU A 326 8.41 -6.21 21.33
N LEU A 327 7.92 -5.44 20.38
CA LEU A 327 6.49 -5.19 20.21
C LEU A 327 5.79 -6.27 19.38
N ILE A 328 6.53 -6.99 18.53
CA ILE A 328 5.99 -8.06 17.68
C ILE A 328 6.08 -9.45 18.36
N ALA A 329 7.02 -9.64 19.30
CA ALA A 329 7.14 -10.89 20.04
C ALA A 329 5.86 -11.15 20.86
N LYS A 330 5.16 -12.24 20.53
CA LYS A 330 3.93 -12.70 21.17
C LYS A 330 4.10 -12.76 22.69
N THR A 331 3.11 -12.24 23.41
CA THR A 331 2.76 -12.71 24.75
C THR A 331 2.62 -14.23 24.64
N LYS A 332 3.57 -14.97 25.21
CA LYS A 332 3.34 -16.39 25.50
C LYS A 332 2.11 -16.43 26.41
N ILE A 333 1.08 -17.11 25.95
CA ILE A 333 -0.03 -17.57 26.81
C ILE A 333 0.58 -18.40 27.93
#